data_AF-A0A7I8MQ02-F1
#
_entry.id   AF-A0A7I8MQ02-F1
#
_cell.length_a   1.000
_cell.length_b   1.000
_cell.length_c   1.000
_cell.angle_alpha   90.00
_cell.angle_beta   90.00
_cell.angle_gamma   90.00
#
_symmetry.space_group_name_H-M   'P 1'
#
loop_
_entity.id
_entity.type
_entity.pdbx_description
1 polymer ?
#
loop_
_entity_poly.entity_id
_entity_poly.type
_entity_poly.pdbx_seq_one_letter_code
_entity_poly.pdbx_strand_id
1 'polypeptide(L)'
;MAKRIESTVKFPEHGNEQGVRDASADFLSLFYSVVDLRRVAEQDPERITVDSILSISSVLMDGRYSNERRGLFLYREVAEALAAFLERSFDTSLARLALDKLMLSLKNSSGFAHRATAEALGRLPVKIRPFGKTPDIDSQPLKLTWRRIQEHFSIRPEVASHAFGRSLVTPISGGLLLVLKFARREDLPGHLLDEIQWMRLLGGLDANRKDRFDIPKPVTIDGHYLLQIGDSPMPGDFELHPGRYAVGFVSTPEYYCYPNTLKLSEAEIFQEIISRNARLLADLATTGVIHTAPIPLFHNRVQTHRRRDEGVYEWFRGGRLDRWLESCAYPNLGASGIRDFEHFTFYEGRPLSLYRYIGSHILSLMLVIGSFFRHQDAERVGLDAHGNPVDARDLFDRDLLESTIKYMITGYYSGFVGEATIEDLPLDVEPLVDRMIDEMGVDRHMEEILRVADQMHMSDAEFEAFLQIRGFSPNDQEDLIRGERDITLFTGPHLGNFNDTISLPELTSATETISALCMAGRYWKENHESDALSGIFSASQSASVAFPK
;
A
#
# COMPACT_ATOMS: atom_id res chain seq x y z
N MET A 1 32.62 41.64 32.90
CA MET A 1 31.96 42.32 31.76
C MET A 1 31.31 41.26 30.88
N ALA A 2 30.14 40.77 31.30
CA ALA A 2 29.28 39.86 30.54
C ALA A 2 27.91 39.84 31.25
N LYS A 3 27.05 40.81 30.93
CA LYS A 3 25.65 40.79 31.34
C LYS A 3 24.90 39.92 30.34
N ARG A 4 24.51 38.72 30.78
CA ARG A 4 23.49 37.90 30.11
C ARG A 4 22.19 38.69 30.15
N ILE A 5 21.69 39.09 28.99
CA ILE A 5 20.32 39.60 28.84
C ILE A 5 19.44 38.35 28.78
N GLU A 6 18.90 37.95 29.93
CA GLU A 6 17.67 37.17 29.98
C GLU A 6 16.53 38.13 29.70
N SER A 7 16.21 38.32 28.41
CA SER A 7 14.94 38.93 28.02
C SER A 7 13.89 37.82 28.02
N THR A 8 13.24 37.62 29.16
CA THR A 8 11.96 36.90 29.23
C THR A 8 10.95 37.74 28.45
N VAL A 9 10.75 37.42 27.18
CA VAL A 9 9.62 37.96 26.41
C VAL A 9 8.37 37.33 27.02
N LYS A 10 7.69 38.07 27.90
CA LYS A 10 6.33 37.77 28.31
C LYS A 10 5.43 38.07 27.11
N PHE A 11 5.04 37.03 26.39
CA PHE A 11 4.02 37.11 25.34
C PHE A 11 2.63 37.24 25.98
N PRO A 12 1.71 38.02 25.40
CA PRO A 12 0.40 38.30 25.99
C PRO A 12 -0.47 37.03 26.06
N GLU A 13 -1.12 36.82 27.20
CA GLU A 13 -1.84 35.60 27.57
C GLU A 13 -3.12 35.32 26.74
N HIS A 14 -3.53 36.24 25.84
CA HIS A 14 -4.75 36.14 25.00
C HIS A 14 -4.55 36.62 23.54
N GLY A 15 -3.30 36.75 23.06
CA GLY A 15 -3.02 37.34 21.74
C GLY A 15 -3.10 36.38 20.55
N ASN A 16 -3.05 35.07 20.79
CA ASN A 16 -2.73 34.10 19.74
C ASN A 16 -3.97 33.65 18.95
N GLU A 17 -5.11 33.43 19.61
CA GLU A 17 -6.38 33.15 18.89
C GLU A 17 -6.82 34.35 18.05
N GLN A 18 -6.62 35.57 18.56
CA GLN A 18 -6.95 36.81 17.87
C GLN A 18 -6.14 36.96 16.57
N GLY A 19 -4.85 36.58 16.60
CA GLY A 19 -3.98 36.60 15.42
C GLY A 19 -4.38 35.59 14.34
N VAL A 20 -4.95 34.44 14.72
CA VAL A 20 -5.49 33.45 13.76
C VAL A 20 -6.83 33.91 13.17
N ARG A 21 -7.67 34.57 13.98
CA ARG A 21 -9.01 35.07 13.57
C ARG A 21 -8.97 36.34 12.73
N ASP A 22 -7.86 37.07 12.72
CA ASP A 22 -7.74 38.29 11.96
C ASP A 22 -7.71 38.00 10.45
N ALA A 23 -8.85 38.22 9.79
CA ALA A 23 -9.00 38.03 8.34
C ALA A 23 -8.07 38.95 7.53
N SER A 24 -7.52 40.00 8.14
CA SER A 24 -6.55 40.93 7.54
C SER A 24 -5.08 40.59 7.83
N ALA A 25 -4.81 39.56 8.63
CA ALA A 25 -3.45 39.14 8.94
C ALA A 25 -2.71 38.67 7.67
N ASP A 26 -1.46 39.08 7.54
CA ASP A 26 -0.58 38.56 6.50
C ASP A 26 -0.14 37.12 6.82
N PHE A 27 0.40 36.43 5.81
CA PHE A 27 0.79 35.02 5.93
C PHE A 27 1.74 34.76 7.11
N LEU A 28 2.72 35.64 7.35
CA LEU A 28 3.71 35.44 8.41
C LEU A 28 3.07 35.56 9.78
N SER A 29 2.19 36.54 9.98
CA SER A 29 1.47 36.75 11.24
C SER A 29 0.58 35.55 11.58
N LEU A 30 -0.15 35.03 10.59
CA LEU A 30 -0.96 33.82 10.74
C LEU A 30 -0.07 32.60 11.04
N PHE A 31 1.00 32.41 10.28
CA PHE A 31 1.93 31.28 10.45
C PHE A 31 2.55 31.25 11.86
N TYR A 32 3.07 32.38 12.36
CA TYR A 32 3.64 32.44 13.71
C TYR A 32 2.57 32.21 14.79
N SER A 33 1.34 32.70 14.61
CA SER A 33 0.25 32.46 15.55
C SER A 33 -0.09 30.97 15.67
N VAL A 34 -0.10 30.24 14.55
CA VAL A 34 -0.29 28.78 14.50
C VAL A 34 0.86 28.05 15.19
N VAL A 35 2.11 28.42 14.91
CA VAL A 35 3.30 27.83 15.55
C VAL A 35 3.29 28.05 17.06
N ASP A 36 2.90 29.23 17.52
CA ASP A 36 2.78 29.53 18.94
C ASP A 36 1.67 28.70 19.60
N LEU A 37 0.50 28.53 18.97
CA LEU A 37 -0.57 27.68 19.48
C LEU A 37 -0.17 26.22 19.57
N ARG A 38 0.55 25.70 18.57
CA ARG A 38 1.13 24.34 18.62
C ARG A 38 2.08 24.20 19.79
N ARG A 39 2.99 25.16 19.99
CA ARG A 39 3.92 25.13 21.13
C ARG A 39 3.17 25.12 22.46
N VAL A 40 2.07 25.87 22.59
CA VAL A 40 1.19 25.82 23.76
C VAL A 40 0.59 24.43 23.92
N ALA A 41 0.11 23.79 22.84
CA ALA A 41 -0.40 22.40 22.87
C ALA A 41 0.62 21.42 23.47
N GLU A 42 1.89 21.56 23.06
CA GLU A 42 2.96 20.65 23.43
C GLU A 42 3.48 20.88 24.85
N GLN A 43 3.47 22.13 25.33
CA GLN A 43 4.09 22.53 26.60
C GLN A 43 3.09 22.75 27.74
N ASP A 44 1.87 23.18 27.42
CA ASP A 44 0.85 23.59 28.39
C ASP A 44 -0.57 23.28 27.86
N PRO A 45 -0.91 21.99 27.69
CA PRO A 45 -2.17 21.56 27.04
C PRO A 45 -3.43 22.00 27.81
N GLU A 46 -3.34 22.30 29.11
CA GLU A 46 -4.45 22.78 29.92
C GLU A 46 -4.97 24.16 29.49
N ARG A 47 -4.15 24.92 28.75
CA ARG A 47 -4.53 26.23 28.20
C ARG A 47 -5.27 26.16 26.89
N ILE A 48 -5.38 24.98 26.28
CA ILE A 48 -6.10 24.82 25.02
C ILE A 48 -7.60 24.85 25.28
N THR A 49 -8.30 25.67 24.49
CA THR A 49 -9.73 25.86 24.61
C THR A 49 -10.46 25.42 23.34
N VAL A 50 -11.79 25.31 23.44
CA VAL A 50 -12.67 25.17 22.26
C VAL A 50 -12.38 26.26 21.23
N ASP A 51 -12.18 27.50 21.67
CA ASP A 51 -11.88 28.63 20.81
C ASP A 51 -10.56 28.47 20.07
N SER A 52 -9.52 27.93 20.72
CA SER A 52 -8.23 27.67 20.11
C SER A 52 -8.37 26.64 18.96
N ILE A 53 -9.12 25.56 19.18
CA ILE A 53 -9.39 24.51 18.17
C ILE A 53 -10.20 25.06 17.00
N LEU A 54 -11.30 25.78 17.29
CA LEU A 54 -12.16 26.34 16.24
C LEU A 54 -11.39 27.33 15.35
N SER A 55 -10.57 28.20 15.96
CA SER A 55 -9.79 29.21 15.23
C SER A 55 -8.76 28.59 14.29
N ILE A 56 -8.00 27.60 14.77
CA ILE A 56 -6.97 26.96 13.93
C ILE A 56 -7.62 26.10 12.84
N SER A 57 -8.73 25.41 13.15
CA SER A 57 -9.42 24.55 12.18
C SER A 57 -10.02 25.32 11.01
N SER A 58 -10.45 26.57 11.21
CA SER A 58 -10.96 27.39 10.09
C SER A 58 -9.88 27.65 9.04
N VAL A 59 -8.59 27.66 9.41
CA VAL A 59 -7.49 27.84 8.45
C VAL A 59 -7.40 26.67 7.48
N LEU A 60 -7.64 25.42 7.91
CA LEU A 60 -7.65 24.26 6.99
C LEU A 60 -8.78 24.33 5.96
N MET A 61 -9.89 24.95 6.33
CA MET A 61 -11.05 25.16 5.45
C MET A 61 -10.89 26.40 4.58
N ASP A 62 -9.89 27.22 4.89
CA ASP A 62 -9.63 28.46 4.20
C ASP A 62 -8.76 28.22 2.98
N GLY A 63 -9.38 28.27 1.80
CA GLY A 63 -8.73 28.09 0.52
C GLY A 63 -7.74 29.22 0.14
N ARG A 64 -7.62 30.29 0.93
CA ARG A 64 -6.78 31.46 0.61
C ARG A 64 -5.35 31.12 0.17
N TYR A 65 -4.72 30.09 0.74
CA TYR A 65 -3.33 29.71 0.44
C TYR A 65 -3.19 28.38 -0.32
N SER A 66 -4.29 27.80 -0.81
CA SER A 66 -4.35 26.48 -1.45
C SER A 66 -3.44 26.33 -2.67
N ASN A 67 -3.22 27.42 -3.42
CA ASN A 67 -2.41 27.43 -4.65
C ASN A 67 -0.97 27.92 -4.44
N GLU A 68 -0.58 28.24 -3.21
CA GLU A 68 0.77 28.74 -2.91
C GLU A 68 1.64 27.63 -2.33
N ARG A 69 2.88 27.48 -2.81
CA ARG A 69 3.85 26.55 -2.19
C ARG A 69 4.07 26.83 -0.69
N ARG A 70 3.90 28.09 -0.28
CA ARG A 70 3.97 28.51 1.13
C ARG A 70 2.77 28.03 1.95
N GLY A 71 1.61 27.88 1.32
CA GLY A 71 0.39 27.33 1.93
C GLY A 71 0.58 25.93 2.47
N LEU A 72 1.38 25.08 1.81
CA LEU A 72 1.72 23.74 2.31
C LEU A 72 2.33 23.77 3.71
N PHE A 73 3.25 24.70 3.97
CA PHE A 73 3.88 24.81 5.29
C PHE A 73 2.87 25.28 6.34
N LEU A 74 2.01 26.23 6.00
CA LEU A 74 0.96 26.70 6.90
C LEU A 74 -0.04 25.58 7.24
N TYR A 75 -0.62 24.92 6.24
CA TYR A 75 -1.58 23.83 6.47
C TYR A 75 -0.97 22.69 7.28
N ARG A 76 0.31 22.38 7.06
CA ARG A 76 1.05 21.41 7.85
C ARG A 76 1.16 21.81 9.31
N GLU A 77 1.54 23.06 9.61
CA GLU A 77 1.60 23.53 11.00
C GLU A 77 0.22 23.52 11.66
N VAL A 78 -0.84 23.90 10.94
CA VAL A 78 -2.22 23.88 11.44
C VAL A 78 -2.68 22.45 11.76
N ALA A 79 -2.44 21.50 10.85
CA ALA A 79 -2.80 20.10 11.05
C ALA A 79 -1.99 19.46 12.19
N GLU A 80 -0.69 19.75 12.28
CA GLU A 80 0.18 19.26 13.36
C GLU A 80 -0.22 19.87 14.72
N ALA A 81 -0.68 21.12 14.76
CA ALA A 81 -1.23 21.73 15.98
C ALA A 81 -2.50 21.03 16.47
N LEU A 82 -3.45 20.75 15.56
CA LEU A 82 -4.67 20.01 15.87
C LEU A 82 -4.37 18.57 16.32
N ALA A 83 -3.42 17.90 15.67
CA ALA A 83 -2.97 16.57 16.09
C ALA A 83 -2.32 16.62 17.49
N ALA A 84 -1.53 17.66 17.79
CA ALA A 84 -0.98 17.86 19.14
C ALA A 84 -2.08 18.08 20.19
N PHE A 85 -3.16 18.81 19.87
CA PHE A 85 -4.32 18.94 20.75
C PHE A 85 -4.99 17.59 21.03
N LEU A 86 -5.16 16.77 20.00
CA LEU A 86 -5.68 15.40 20.12
C LEU A 86 -4.75 14.50 20.97
N GLU A 87 -3.44 14.65 20.84
CA GLU A 87 -2.46 13.82 21.55
C GLU A 87 -2.23 14.21 23.02
N ARG A 88 -2.36 15.50 23.34
CA ARG A 88 -1.93 16.06 24.62
C ARG A 88 -3.07 16.54 25.52
N SER A 89 -4.29 16.65 25.00
CA SER A 89 -5.44 17.10 25.80
C SER A 89 -5.76 16.10 26.91
N PHE A 90 -5.96 16.61 28.12
CA PHE A 90 -6.53 15.84 29.24
C PHE A 90 -8.05 15.76 29.17
N ASP A 91 -8.68 16.62 28.37
CA ASP A 91 -10.12 16.64 28.15
C ASP A 91 -10.46 15.87 26.87
N THR A 92 -11.11 14.72 27.03
CA THR A 92 -11.57 13.86 25.93
C THR A 92 -12.53 14.58 24.98
N SER A 93 -13.32 15.55 25.46
CA SER A 93 -14.23 16.33 24.62
C SER A 93 -13.48 17.29 23.70
N LEU A 94 -12.40 17.91 24.19
CA LEU A 94 -11.51 18.75 23.37
C LEU A 94 -10.70 17.89 22.38
N ALA A 95 -10.21 16.73 22.82
CA ALA A 95 -9.55 15.77 21.94
C ALA A 95 -10.49 15.32 20.81
N ARG A 96 -11.75 14.98 21.15
CA ARG A 96 -12.76 14.60 20.15
C ARG A 96 -13.04 15.76 19.19
N LEU A 97 -13.19 16.98 19.70
CA LEU A 97 -13.41 18.16 18.85
C LEU A 97 -12.24 18.36 17.87
N ALA A 98 -10.99 18.22 18.30
CA ALA A 98 -9.83 18.34 17.42
C ALA A 98 -9.84 17.24 16.34
N LEU A 99 -10.13 15.99 16.72
CA LEU A 99 -10.28 14.88 15.78
C LEU A 99 -11.40 15.16 14.77
N ASP A 100 -12.59 15.55 15.22
CA ASP A 100 -13.74 15.85 14.35
C ASP A 100 -13.39 16.97 13.33
N LYS A 101 -12.58 17.97 13.74
CA LYS A 101 -12.13 19.04 12.82
C LYS A 101 -11.11 18.55 11.80
N LEU A 102 -10.20 17.66 12.18
CA LEU A 102 -9.29 17.01 11.24
C LEU A 102 -10.06 16.11 10.25
N MET A 103 -11.03 15.32 10.74
CA MET A 103 -11.88 14.47 9.90
C MET A 103 -12.75 15.30 8.93
N LEU A 104 -13.31 16.41 9.40
CA LEU A 104 -14.03 17.34 8.55
C LEU A 104 -13.12 17.96 7.48
N SER A 105 -11.86 18.26 7.81
CA SER A 105 -10.88 18.76 6.85
C SER A 105 -10.55 17.71 5.79
N LEU A 106 -10.35 16.44 6.16
CA LEU A 106 -10.18 15.35 5.19
C LEU A 106 -11.35 15.25 4.21
N LYS A 107 -12.58 15.46 4.70
CA LYS A 107 -13.79 15.36 3.88
C LYS A 107 -13.96 16.52 2.89
N ASN A 108 -13.64 17.75 3.33
CA ASN A 108 -14.03 18.97 2.63
C ASN A 108 -12.87 19.71 1.93
N SER A 109 -11.62 19.33 2.18
CA SER A 109 -10.46 19.99 1.59
C SER A 109 -9.83 19.13 0.48
N SER A 110 -9.01 19.76 -0.35
CA SER A 110 -8.22 19.11 -1.40
C SER A 110 -6.80 19.66 -1.43
N GLY A 111 -5.91 19.04 -2.21
CA GLY A 111 -4.54 19.51 -2.40
C GLY A 111 -3.74 19.53 -1.08
N PHE A 112 -3.04 20.64 -0.82
CA PHE A 112 -2.10 20.72 0.31
C PHE A 112 -2.76 20.65 1.69
N ALA A 113 -3.97 21.19 1.85
CA ALA A 113 -4.69 21.13 3.12
C ALA A 113 -5.09 19.68 3.46
N HIS A 114 -5.68 18.99 2.49
CA HIS A 114 -6.05 17.57 2.62
C HIS A 114 -4.85 16.70 2.97
N ARG A 115 -3.77 16.82 2.18
CA ARG A 115 -2.52 16.09 2.42
C ARG A 115 -1.91 16.39 3.79
N ALA A 116 -1.87 17.65 4.21
CA ALA A 116 -1.34 18.03 5.51
C ALA A 116 -2.12 17.38 6.65
N THR A 117 -3.45 17.41 6.56
CA THR A 117 -4.36 16.75 7.52
C THR A 117 -4.15 15.23 7.53
N ALA A 118 -4.08 14.60 6.36
CA ALA A 118 -3.88 13.15 6.25
C ALA A 118 -2.53 12.70 6.83
N GLU A 119 -1.44 13.43 6.55
CA GLU A 119 -0.13 13.15 7.11
C GLU A 119 -0.07 13.39 8.62
N ALA A 120 -0.77 14.41 9.15
CA ALA A 120 -0.83 14.66 10.59
C ALA A 120 -1.54 13.51 11.33
N LEU A 121 -2.72 13.09 10.85
CA LEU A 121 -3.43 11.92 11.37
C LEU A 121 -2.63 10.62 11.18
N GLY A 122 -1.93 10.48 10.06
CA GLY A 122 -1.05 9.35 9.76
C GLY A 122 0.17 9.23 10.67
N ARG A 123 0.51 10.27 11.43
CA ARG A 123 1.62 10.27 12.40
C ARG A 123 1.20 9.95 13.82
N LEU A 124 -0.11 9.86 14.09
CA LEU A 124 -0.63 9.54 15.42
C LEU A 124 0.02 8.25 15.94
N PRO A 125 0.47 8.22 17.20
CA PRO A 125 1.20 7.08 17.75
C PRO A 125 0.25 5.93 18.06
N VAL A 126 0.30 4.87 17.25
CA VAL A 126 -0.46 3.63 17.47
C VAL A 126 0.42 2.52 18.04
N LYS A 127 -0.14 1.69 18.91
CA LYS A 127 0.51 0.54 19.52
C LYS A 127 0.59 -0.61 18.51
N ILE A 128 1.77 -0.80 17.93
CA ILE A 128 2.08 -1.97 17.11
C ILE A 128 2.73 -3.02 17.99
N ARG A 129 2.20 -4.24 17.95
CA ARG A 129 2.80 -5.37 18.67
C ARG A 129 3.98 -5.85 17.84
N PRO A 130 5.24 -5.65 18.26
CA PRO A 130 6.37 -6.09 17.45
C PRO A 130 6.34 -7.62 17.35
N PHE A 131 6.37 -8.11 16.12
CA PHE A 131 6.59 -9.51 15.87
C PHE A 131 8.06 -9.88 16.16
N GLY A 132 8.29 -11.12 16.62
CA GLY A 132 9.64 -11.62 16.88
C GLY A 132 10.45 -11.80 15.60
N LYS A 133 11.74 -12.17 15.74
CA LYS A 133 12.61 -12.49 14.59
C LYS A 133 12.11 -13.73 13.84
N THR A 134 12.41 -13.82 12.55
CA THR A 134 12.24 -15.06 11.80
C THR A 134 13.11 -16.17 12.40
N PRO A 135 12.66 -17.44 12.34
CA PRO A 135 13.46 -18.56 12.82
C PRO A 135 14.68 -18.77 11.93
N ASP A 136 15.83 -19.09 12.54
CA ASP A 136 17.02 -19.48 11.78
C ASP A 136 16.73 -20.76 10.98
N ILE A 137 17.13 -20.75 9.71
CA ILE A 137 17.01 -21.89 8.81
C ILE A 137 18.39 -22.25 8.29
N ASP A 138 18.69 -23.55 8.26
CA ASP A 138 19.91 -24.06 7.64
C ASP A 138 19.96 -23.68 6.16
N SER A 139 21.05 -23.03 5.77
CA SER A 139 21.30 -22.57 4.41
C SER A 139 22.16 -23.53 3.60
N GLN A 140 22.53 -24.68 4.15
CA GLN A 140 23.28 -25.69 3.40
C GLN A 140 22.41 -26.29 2.27
N PRO A 141 22.87 -26.26 1.01
CA PRO A 141 22.12 -26.82 -0.10
C PRO A 141 22.25 -28.34 -0.17
N LEU A 142 21.13 -29.03 -0.35
CA LEU A 142 21.09 -30.47 -0.63
C LEU A 142 21.05 -30.75 -2.14
N LYS A 143 22.07 -31.44 -2.65
CA LYS A 143 22.14 -31.87 -4.06
C LYS A 143 21.21 -33.06 -4.32
N LEU A 144 20.31 -32.91 -5.28
CA LEU A 144 19.28 -33.90 -5.61
C LEU A 144 19.08 -34.03 -7.11
N THR A 145 18.47 -35.14 -7.51
CA THR A 145 17.90 -35.34 -8.85
C THR A 145 16.40 -35.10 -8.82
N TRP A 146 15.81 -34.74 -9.97
CA TRP A 146 14.36 -34.63 -10.12
C TRP A 146 13.65 -35.94 -9.77
N ARG A 147 14.23 -37.07 -10.16
CA ARG A 147 13.73 -38.40 -9.79
C ARG A 147 13.62 -38.59 -8.26
N ARG A 148 14.60 -38.12 -7.49
CA ARG A 148 14.57 -38.24 -6.02
C ARG A 148 13.46 -37.38 -5.41
N ILE A 149 13.17 -36.23 -6.02
CA ILE A 149 12.03 -35.39 -5.63
C ILE A 149 10.71 -36.13 -5.93
N GLN A 150 10.59 -36.72 -7.12
CA GLN A 150 9.41 -37.51 -7.48
C GLN A 150 9.19 -38.67 -6.51
N GLU A 151 10.25 -39.41 -6.17
CA GLU A 151 10.19 -40.50 -5.18
C GLU A 151 9.77 -39.99 -3.79
N HIS A 152 10.35 -38.87 -3.32
CA HIS A 152 10.03 -38.29 -2.01
C HIS A 152 8.55 -37.88 -1.89
N PHE A 153 7.98 -37.29 -2.94
CA PHE A 153 6.59 -36.84 -2.95
C PHE A 153 5.61 -37.84 -3.58
N SER A 154 6.06 -39.07 -3.90
CA SER A 154 5.25 -40.10 -4.57
C SER A 154 4.62 -39.62 -5.89
N ILE A 155 5.33 -38.76 -6.62
CA ILE A 155 4.92 -38.25 -7.94
C ILE A 155 5.24 -39.32 -8.97
N ARG A 156 4.23 -39.72 -9.76
CA ARG A 156 4.45 -40.67 -10.85
C ARG A 156 5.13 -39.98 -12.03
N PRO A 157 5.98 -40.68 -12.80
CA PRO A 157 6.69 -40.09 -13.95
C PRO A 157 5.79 -39.46 -15.01
N GLU A 158 4.53 -39.91 -15.12
CA GLU A 158 3.56 -39.43 -16.11
C GLU A 158 2.86 -38.13 -15.69
N VAL A 159 3.01 -37.70 -14.43
CA VAL A 159 2.40 -36.46 -13.93
C VAL A 159 3.17 -35.27 -14.51
N ALA A 160 2.47 -34.44 -15.29
CA ALA A 160 3.05 -33.26 -15.89
C ALA A 160 3.31 -32.16 -14.84
N SER A 161 4.53 -31.62 -14.87
CA SER A 161 4.90 -30.39 -14.17
C SER A 161 4.74 -29.20 -15.10
N HIS A 162 4.27 -28.08 -14.57
CA HIS A 162 4.05 -26.85 -15.31
C HIS A 162 4.94 -25.74 -14.76
N ALA A 163 5.55 -24.97 -15.65
CA ALA A 163 6.34 -23.80 -15.26
C ALA A 163 5.43 -22.57 -15.13
N PHE A 164 5.52 -21.87 -14.00
CA PHE A 164 4.89 -20.58 -13.74
C PHE A 164 5.98 -19.60 -13.33
N GLY A 165 6.49 -18.83 -14.30
CA GLY A 165 7.70 -18.03 -14.12
C GLY A 165 8.87 -18.90 -13.68
N ARG A 166 9.52 -18.53 -12.57
CA ARG A 166 10.64 -19.30 -11.97
C ARG A 166 10.21 -20.46 -11.07
N SER A 167 8.93 -20.83 -11.07
CA SER A 167 8.38 -21.90 -10.22
C SER A 167 7.95 -23.10 -11.05
N LEU A 168 8.38 -24.30 -10.63
CA LEU A 168 7.88 -25.57 -11.15
C LEU A 168 6.74 -26.06 -10.27
N VAL A 169 5.56 -26.23 -10.84
CA VAL A 169 4.34 -26.64 -10.13
C VAL A 169 3.95 -28.05 -10.57
N THR A 170 3.84 -28.97 -9.61
CA THR A 170 3.52 -30.38 -9.87
C THR A 170 2.37 -30.84 -8.99
N PRO A 171 1.28 -31.39 -9.56
CA PRO A 171 0.20 -31.98 -8.77
C PRO A 171 0.70 -33.15 -7.92
N ILE A 172 0.24 -33.21 -6.67
CA ILE A 172 0.50 -34.32 -5.73
C ILE A 172 -0.81 -34.87 -5.16
N SER A 173 -0.73 -35.98 -4.44
CA SER A 173 -1.91 -36.62 -3.83
C SER A 173 -2.67 -35.66 -2.92
N GLY A 174 -4.00 -35.80 -2.87
CA GLY A 174 -4.87 -34.97 -2.02
C GLY A 174 -5.28 -33.64 -2.63
N GLY A 175 -5.10 -33.46 -3.95
CA GLY A 175 -5.49 -32.23 -4.65
C GLY A 175 -4.59 -31.03 -4.35
N LEU A 176 -3.37 -31.29 -3.87
CA LEU A 176 -2.38 -30.27 -3.54
C LEU A 176 -1.36 -30.12 -4.67
N LEU A 177 -0.59 -29.04 -4.59
CA LEU A 177 0.48 -28.72 -5.53
C LEU A 177 1.81 -28.70 -4.78
N LEU A 178 2.80 -29.44 -5.27
CA LEU A 178 4.20 -29.23 -4.93
C LEU A 178 4.74 -28.10 -5.81
N VAL A 179 5.34 -27.10 -5.19
CA VAL A 179 5.93 -25.95 -5.85
C VAL A 179 7.42 -25.92 -5.54
N LEU A 180 8.25 -25.89 -6.56
CA LEU A 180 9.68 -25.63 -6.44
C LEU A 180 9.99 -24.27 -7.07
N LYS A 181 10.33 -23.28 -6.24
CA LYS A 181 10.68 -21.93 -6.70
C LYS A 181 12.19 -21.83 -6.83
N PHE A 182 12.66 -21.56 -8.05
CA PHE A 182 14.08 -21.53 -8.39
C PHE A 182 14.66 -20.11 -8.24
N ALA A 183 15.94 -20.04 -7.87
CA ALA A 183 16.71 -18.79 -7.87
C ALA A 183 16.92 -18.28 -9.30
N ARG A 184 16.83 -16.97 -9.51
CA ARG A 184 17.22 -16.30 -10.76
C ARG A 184 18.74 -16.24 -10.87
N ARG A 185 19.24 -15.94 -12.07
CA ARG A 185 20.66 -15.90 -12.42
C ARG A 185 21.53 -15.17 -11.40
N GLU A 186 21.08 -14.00 -10.96
CA GLU A 186 21.82 -13.10 -10.08
C GLU A 186 21.37 -13.18 -8.60
N ASP A 187 20.41 -14.05 -8.27
CA ASP A 187 19.94 -14.20 -6.90
C ASP A 187 20.99 -14.90 -6.04
N LEU A 188 21.18 -14.40 -4.81
CA LEU A 188 21.86 -15.18 -3.78
C LEU A 188 20.94 -16.32 -3.33
N PRO A 189 21.39 -17.59 -3.32
CA PRO A 189 20.54 -18.74 -2.98
C PRO A 189 19.87 -18.63 -1.60
N GLY A 190 20.54 -17.94 -0.65
CA GLY A 190 20.01 -17.69 0.68
C GLY A 190 18.72 -16.87 0.70
N HIS A 191 18.49 -15.98 -0.28
CA HIS A 191 17.26 -15.16 -0.32
C HIS A 191 16.00 -16.01 -0.52
N LEU A 192 16.10 -17.19 -1.14
CA LEU A 192 14.96 -18.11 -1.24
C LEU A 192 14.48 -18.60 0.12
N LEU A 193 15.35 -18.60 1.13
CA LEU A 193 15.00 -19.05 2.48
C LEU A 193 14.17 -18.01 3.24
N ASP A 194 14.23 -16.73 2.85
CA ASP A 194 13.42 -15.67 3.48
C ASP A 194 11.92 -15.96 3.29
N GLU A 195 11.53 -16.42 2.10
CA GLU A 195 10.15 -16.84 1.81
C GLU A 195 9.72 -18.02 2.71
N ILE A 196 10.60 -19.00 2.89
CA ILE A 196 10.37 -20.15 3.76
C ILE A 196 10.24 -19.74 5.23
N GLN A 197 11.09 -18.82 5.69
CA GLN A 197 11.02 -18.28 7.04
C GLN A 197 9.66 -17.64 7.31
N TRP A 198 9.17 -16.81 6.38
CA TRP A 198 7.86 -16.18 6.48
C TRP A 198 6.71 -17.17 6.47
N MET A 199 6.73 -18.17 5.59
CA MET A 199 5.72 -19.24 5.58
C MET A 199 5.67 -20.00 6.92
N ARG A 200 6.83 -20.31 7.51
CA ARG A 200 6.89 -20.97 8.83
C ARG A 200 6.38 -20.06 9.93
N LEU A 201 6.80 -18.79 9.93
CA LEU A 201 6.44 -17.82 10.94
C LEU A 201 4.94 -17.56 10.98
N LEU A 202 4.36 -17.26 9.81
CA LEU A 202 2.94 -16.99 9.66
C LEU A 202 2.11 -18.27 9.83
N GLY A 203 2.59 -19.42 9.33
CA GLY A 203 1.89 -20.70 9.48
C GLY A 203 1.74 -21.13 10.94
N GLY A 204 2.65 -20.71 11.82
CA GLY A 204 2.52 -20.92 13.27
C GLY A 204 1.45 -20.06 13.95
N LEU A 205 0.97 -18.98 13.30
CA LEU A 205 -0.05 -18.08 13.84
C LEU A 205 -1.49 -18.50 13.49
N ASP A 206 -1.63 -19.44 12.57
CA ASP A 206 -2.90 -19.72 11.87
C ASP A 206 -3.98 -20.32 12.77
N ALA A 207 -3.61 -20.93 13.91
CA ALA A 207 -4.51 -21.71 14.74
C ALA A 207 -5.74 -20.95 15.31
N ASN A 208 -5.72 -19.61 15.33
CA ASN A 208 -6.81 -18.79 15.88
C ASN A 208 -7.28 -17.65 14.95
N ARG A 209 -6.94 -17.69 13.65
CA ARG A 209 -7.38 -16.65 12.71
C ARG A 209 -8.86 -16.78 12.39
N LYS A 210 -9.56 -15.64 12.31
CA LYS A 210 -10.99 -15.58 11.95
C LYS A 210 -11.19 -15.77 10.45
N ASP A 211 -10.31 -15.20 9.66
CA ASP A 211 -10.36 -15.23 8.21
C ASP A 211 -9.48 -16.33 7.65
N ARG A 212 -9.96 -16.93 6.56
CA ARG A 212 -9.19 -17.91 5.79
C ARG A 212 -7.90 -17.27 5.28
N PHE A 213 -6.77 -17.88 5.61
CA PHE A 213 -5.46 -17.54 5.07
C PHE A 213 -4.64 -18.82 4.89
N ASP A 214 -4.75 -19.47 3.74
CA ASP A 214 -4.08 -20.74 3.50
C ASP A 214 -2.61 -20.49 3.17
N ILE A 215 -1.79 -20.46 4.21
CA ILE A 215 -0.34 -20.26 4.09
C ILE A 215 0.28 -21.54 3.50
N PRO A 216 1.07 -21.45 2.41
CA PRO A 216 1.77 -22.60 1.87
C PRO A 216 2.66 -23.25 2.91
N LYS A 217 2.76 -24.58 2.88
CA LYS A 217 3.55 -25.36 3.83
C LYS A 217 4.94 -25.64 3.26
N PRO A 218 6.01 -25.08 3.84
CA PRO A 218 7.37 -25.40 3.42
C PRO A 218 7.65 -26.89 3.53
N VAL A 219 8.36 -27.43 2.55
CA VAL A 219 8.80 -28.83 2.58
C VAL A 219 10.30 -28.92 2.77
N THR A 220 10.72 -30.00 3.42
CA THR A 220 12.14 -30.35 3.56
C THR A 220 12.38 -31.72 2.94
N ILE A 221 13.58 -31.91 2.37
CA ILE A 221 14.08 -33.22 1.97
C ILE A 221 15.33 -33.47 2.81
N ASP A 222 15.33 -34.57 3.57
CA ASP A 222 16.38 -34.91 4.53
C ASP A 222 16.74 -33.76 5.49
N GLY A 223 15.74 -32.99 5.91
CA GLY A 223 15.90 -31.84 6.81
C GLY A 223 16.41 -30.54 6.16
N HIS A 224 16.64 -30.53 4.84
CA HIS A 224 17.13 -29.35 4.12
C HIS A 224 15.99 -28.65 3.38
N TYR A 225 15.98 -27.31 3.45
CA TYR A 225 15.03 -26.46 2.70
C TYR A 225 15.61 -26.00 1.36
N LEU A 226 16.91 -25.68 1.32
CA LEU A 226 17.59 -25.28 0.10
C LEU A 226 18.01 -26.52 -0.69
N LEU A 227 17.53 -26.63 -1.92
CA LEU A 227 17.78 -27.75 -2.81
C LEU A 227 18.62 -27.31 -3.99
N GLN A 228 19.45 -28.21 -4.52
CA GLN A 228 20.20 -28.01 -5.75
C GLN A 228 19.83 -29.10 -6.76
N ILE A 229 19.13 -28.73 -7.84
CA ILE A 229 18.42 -29.68 -8.73
C ILE A 229 18.91 -29.51 -10.17
N GLY A 230 19.95 -30.26 -10.54
CA GLY A 230 20.63 -30.09 -11.84
C GLY A 230 19.84 -30.59 -13.06
N ASP A 231 18.98 -31.59 -12.87
CA ASP A 231 18.19 -32.30 -13.90
C ASP A 231 16.69 -31.96 -13.82
N SER A 232 16.36 -30.77 -13.31
CA SER A 232 14.97 -30.27 -13.22
C SER A 232 14.32 -30.17 -14.61
N PRO A 233 13.01 -30.49 -14.75
CA PRO A 233 12.26 -30.30 -16.00
C PRO A 233 11.91 -28.84 -16.30
N MET A 234 12.44 -27.88 -15.53
CA MET A 234 12.27 -26.45 -15.81
C MET A 234 12.80 -26.07 -17.19
N PRO A 235 12.02 -25.36 -18.02
CA PRO A 235 12.48 -24.85 -19.31
C PRO A 235 13.73 -23.98 -19.19
N GLY A 236 14.56 -23.97 -20.24
CA GLY A 236 15.84 -23.25 -20.27
C GLY A 236 15.73 -21.73 -20.27
N ASP A 237 14.56 -21.19 -20.62
CA ASP A 237 14.39 -19.79 -21.00
C ASP A 237 14.23 -18.83 -19.80
N PHE A 238 14.19 -19.34 -18.57
CA PHE A 238 13.86 -18.55 -17.37
C PHE A 238 15.04 -17.88 -16.65
N GLU A 239 16.20 -17.70 -17.32
CA GLU A 239 17.42 -17.09 -16.75
C GLU A 239 17.70 -17.53 -15.30
N LEU A 240 17.70 -18.84 -15.06
CA LEU A 240 17.84 -19.40 -13.73
C LEU A 240 19.31 -19.38 -13.25
N HIS A 241 19.50 -19.38 -11.92
CA HIS A 241 20.82 -19.49 -11.32
C HIS A 241 21.59 -20.69 -11.89
N PRO A 242 22.86 -20.57 -12.28
CA PRO A 242 23.64 -21.68 -12.86
C PRO A 242 23.68 -22.92 -11.97
N GLY A 243 23.70 -22.68 -10.65
CA GLY A 243 23.63 -23.74 -9.64
C GLY A 243 22.29 -24.47 -9.54
N ARG A 244 21.20 -23.97 -10.15
CA ARG A 244 19.83 -24.52 -10.06
C ARG A 244 19.33 -24.71 -8.62
N TYR A 245 19.50 -23.67 -7.81
CA TYR A 245 18.99 -23.65 -6.44
C TYR A 245 17.48 -23.44 -6.42
N ALA A 246 16.78 -24.13 -5.51
CA ALA A 246 15.35 -24.00 -5.32
C ALA A 246 14.96 -24.21 -3.86
N VAL A 247 13.79 -23.69 -3.49
CA VAL A 247 13.08 -24.06 -2.25
C VAL A 247 11.74 -24.68 -2.61
N GLY A 248 11.24 -25.55 -1.73
CA GLY A 248 9.98 -26.25 -1.93
C GLY A 248 8.91 -25.85 -0.93
N PHE A 249 7.67 -25.77 -1.40
CA PHE A 249 6.48 -25.71 -0.53
C PHE A 249 5.28 -26.41 -1.18
N VAL A 250 4.26 -26.70 -0.37
CA VAL A 250 2.99 -27.27 -0.80
C VAL A 250 1.88 -26.26 -0.63
N SER A 251 1.05 -26.09 -1.65
CA SER A 251 -0.10 -25.19 -1.64
C SER A 251 -1.36 -25.86 -2.19
N THR A 252 -2.51 -25.21 -1.99
CA THR A 252 -3.74 -25.55 -2.71
C THR A 252 -3.73 -24.92 -4.11
N PRO A 253 -4.56 -25.40 -5.06
CA PRO A 253 -4.71 -24.76 -6.37
C PRO A 253 -5.22 -23.32 -6.29
N GLU A 254 -5.99 -22.98 -5.27
CA GLU A 254 -6.49 -21.62 -5.03
C GLU A 254 -5.39 -20.59 -4.78
N TYR A 255 -4.18 -21.03 -4.40
CA TYR A 255 -3.00 -20.19 -4.32
C TYR A 255 -2.60 -19.58 -5.68
N TYR A 256 -3.11 -20.11 -6.80
CA TYR A 256 -2.85 -19.58 -8.14
C TYR A 256 -4.10 -18.94 -8.77
N CYS A 257 -5.16 -18.73 -8.00
CA CYS A 257 -6.36 -18.04 -8.42
C CYS A 257 -6.26 -16.54 -8.09
N TYR A 258 -6.04 -15.73 -9.14
CA TYR A 258 -5.95 -14.28 -9.03
C TYR A 258 -7.36 -13.66 -9.07
N PRO A 259 -7.70 -12.73 -8.16
CA PRO A 259 -9.06 -12.23 -8.02
C PRO A 259 -9.54 -11.49 -9.27
N ASN A 260 -8.64 -10.81 -9.98
CA ASN A 260 -8.96 -10.08 -11.19
C ASN A 260 -9.14 -10.96 -12.43
N THR A 261 -8.94 -12.28 -12.34
CA THR A 261 -9.22 -13.21 -13.44
C THR A 261 -10.63 -13.82 -13.39
N LEU A 262 -11.35 -13.59 -12.27
CA LEU A 262 -12.74 -14.01 -12.09
C LEU A 262 -13.66 -13.30 -13.09
N LYS A 263 -14.80 -13.93 -13.39
CA LYS A 263 -15.82 -13.33 -14.26
C LYS A 263 -16.82 -12.47 -13.48
N LEU A 264 -17.51 -11.56 -14.16
CA LEU A 264 -18.59 -10.75 -13.54
C LEU A 264 -19.67 -11.61 -12.87
N SER A 265 -19.93 -12.83 -13.37
CA SER A 265 -20.84 -13.79 -12.72
C SER A 265 -20.37 -14.26 -11.34
N GLU A 266 -19.11 -14.01 -10.98
CA GLU A 266 -18.47 -14.36 -9.72
C GLU A 266 -18.16 -13.11 -8.88
N ALA A 267 -18.85 -11.99 -9.15
CA ALA A 267 -18.64 -10.71 -8.48
C ALA A 267 -18.69 -10.79 -6.94
N GLU A 268 -19.60 -11.58 -6.37
CA GLU A 268 -19.70 -11.77 -4.91
C GLU A 268 -18.45 -12.45 -4.33
N ILE A 269 -17.91 -13.44 -5.05
CA ILE A 269 -16.67 -14.13 -4.67
C ILE A 269 -15.49 -13.16 -4.75
N PHE A 270 -15.44 -12.36 -5.83
CA PHE A 270 -14.43 -11.33 -5.99
C PHE A 270 -14.46 -10.32 -4.83
N GLN A 271 -15.63 -9.81 -4.46
CA GLN A 271 -15.79 -8.89 -3.33
C GLN A 271 -15.35 -9.49 -2.00
N GLU A 272 -15.70 -10.75 -1.74
CA GLU A 272 -15.26 -11.48 -0.56
C GLU A 272 -13.73 -11.59 -0.51
N ILE A 273 -13.09 -12.01 -1.61
CA ILE A 273 -11.64 -12.16 -1.69
C ILE A 273 -10.94 -10.83 -1.44
N ILE A 274 -11.41 -9.74 -2.06
CA ILE A 274 -10.83 -8.41 -1.87
C ILE A 274 -10.99 -7.93 -0.43
N SER A 275 -12.19 -8.02 0.14
CA SER A 275 -12.45 -7.56 1.51
C SER A 275 -11.65 -8.37 2.54
N ARG A 276 -11.60 -9.70 2.38
CA ARG A 276 -10.81 -10.59 3.22
C ARG A 276 -9.32 -10.24 3.14
N ASN A 277 -8.75 -10.13 1.94
CA ASN A 277 -7.34 -9.79 1.78
C ASN A 277 -7.01 -8.40 2.33
N ALA A 278 -7.92 -7.42 2.19
CA ALA A 278 -7.77 -6.10 2.80
C ALA A 278 -7.67 -6.20 4.32
N ARG A 279 -8.56 -7.00 4.95
CA ARG A 279 -8.51 -7.28 6.38
C ARG A 279 -7.23 -8.01 6.79
N LEU A 280 -6.79 -9.01 6.02
CA LEU A 280 -5.56 -9.76 6.32
C LEU A 280 -4.32 -8.86 6.31
N LEU A 281 -4.20 -7.98 5.30
CA LEU A 281 -3.10 -7.02 5.20
C LEU A 281 -3.09 -6.07 6.40
N ALA A 282 -4.28 -5.58 6.76
CA ALA A 282 -4.49 -4.70 7.89
C ALA A 282 -4.14 -5.39 9.22
N ASP A 283 -4.65 -6.60 9.46
CA ASP A 283 -4.39 -7.43 10.64
C ASP A 283 -2.89 -7.68 10.82
N LEU A 284 -2.18 -8.06 9.76
CA LEU A 284 -0.73 -8.27 9.81
C LEU A 284 0.00 -6.97 10.17
N ALA A 285 -0.41 -5.84 9.59
CA ALA A 285 0.18 -4.54 9.91
C ALA A 285 0.04 -4.16 11.39
N THR A 286 -1.06 -4.57 12.04
CA THR A 286 -1.25 -4.38 13.50
C THR A 286 -0.22 -5.12 14.36
N THR A 287 0.34 -6.19 13.81
CA THR A 287 1.39 -7.03 14.42
C THR A 287 2.79 -6.66 13.93
N GLY A 288 2.92 -5.56 13.20
CA GLY A 288 4.20 -5.11 12.66
C GLY A 288 4.74 -5.98 11.51
N VAL A 289 3.90 -6.81 10.89
CA VAL A 289 4.24 -7.54 9.66
C VAL A 289 3.63 -6.80 8.48
N ILE A 290 4.47 -6.36 7.54
CA ILE A 290 4.06 -5.52 6.42
C ILE A 290 4.34 -6.25 5.12
N HIS A 291 3.37 -6.27 4.21
CA HIS A 291 3.57 -6.74 2.84
C HIS A 291 3.96 -5.58 1.93
N THR A 292 5.21 -5.53 1.46
CA THR A 292 5.73 -4.35 0.77
C THR A 292 5.39 -4.27 -0.71
N ALA A 293 4.90 -5.35 -1.31
CA ALA A 293 4.56 -5.38 -2.74
C ALA A 293 3.28 -6.18 -3.06
N PRO A 294 2.08 -5.78 -2.56
CA PRO A 294 0.84 -6.49 -2.90
C PRO A 294 0.60 -6.55 -4.42
N ILE A 295 1.07 -5.54 -5.14
CA ILE A 295 1.37 -5.57 -6.58
C ILE A 295 2.72 -4.87 -6.83
N PRO A 296 3.47 -5.25 -7.88
CA PRO A 296 4.73 -4.59 -8.23
C PRO A 296 4.48 -3.24 -8.94
N LEU A 297 4.53 -2.12 -8.21
CA LEU A 297 4.30 -0.77 -8.76
C LEU A 297 5.60 -0.02 -9.05
N PHE A 298 5.63 0.68 -10.19
CA PHE A 298 6.78 1.46 -10.64
C PHE A 298 6.38 2.87 -11.13
N HIS A 299 7.29 3.84 -10.97
CA HIS A 299 7.20 5.18 -11.57
C HIS A 299 7.65 5.21 -13.05
N ASN A 300 8.64 4.39 -13.39
CA ASN A 300 9.18 4.23 -14.74
C ASN A 300 10.03 2.95 -14.78
N ARG A 301 9.60 1.95 -15.55
CA ARG A 301 10.29 0.66 -15.65
C ARG A 301 11.58 0.71 -16.48
N VAL A 302 11.73 1.68 -17.39
CA VAL A 302 12.91 1.83 -18.26
C VAL A 302 14.08 2.52 -17.54
N GLN A 303 13.82 3.32 -16.50
CA GLN A 303 14.83 4.13 -15.80
C GLN A 303 15.11 3.70 -14.35
N THR A 304 14.76 2.46 -13.99
CA THR A 304 14.93 1.90 -12.64
C THR A 304 16.35 2.07 -12.09
N HIS A 305 17.37 1.83 -12.93
CA HIS A 305 18.79 1.92 -12.58
C HIS A 305 19.32 3.33 -12.24
N ARG A 306 18.56 4.41 -12.49
CA ARG A 306 18.99 5.80 -12.23
C ARG A 306 18.47 6.40 -10.95
N ARG A 307 17.48 5.77 -10.30
CA ARG A 307 16.78 6.37 -9.17
C ARG A 307 17.16 5.69 -7.86
N ARG A 308 17.23 6.48 -6.79
CA ARG A 308 17.49 5.99 -5.43
C ARG A 308 16.42 5.02 -4.91
N ASP A 309 15.23 5.05 -5.51
CA ASP A 309 14.09 4.19 -5.20
C ASP A 309 14.01 2.96 -6.12
N GLU A 310 15.01 2.73 -6.96
CA GLU A 310 15.03 1.65 -7.97
C GLU A 310 13.81 1.67 -8.92
N GLY A 311 13.11 2.80 -8.99
CA GLY A 311 11.89 2.97 -9.78
C GLY A 311 10.59 2.55 -9.07
N VAL A 312 10.62 2.13 -7.80
CA VAL A 312 9.43 1.75 -7.01
C VAL A 312 8.49 2.94 -6.85
N TYR A 313 7.18 2.71 -7.03
CA TYR A 313 6.17 3.76 -6.92
C TYR A 313 5.94 4.21 -5.47
N GLU A 314 6.22 5.48 -5.17
CA GLU A 314 5.86 6.13 -3.91
C GLU A 314 4.56 6.92 -4.07
N TRP A 315 3.45 6.35 -3.63
CA TRP A 315 2.11 6.91 -3.85
C TRP A 315 1.93 8.35 -3.32
N PHE A 316 2.57 8.69 -2.19
CA PHE A 316 2.50 10.02 -1.59
C PHE A 316 3.22 11.11 -2.41
N ARG A 317 3.88 10.75 -3.52
CA ARG A 317 4.43 11.72 -4.48
C ARG A 317 3.47 12.05 -5.62
N GLY A 318 2.40 11.27 -5.82
CA GLY A 318 1.38 11.54 -6.85
C GLY A 318 1.91 11.59 -8.29
N GLY A 319 3.04 10.94 -8.57
CA GLY A 319 3.60 10.86 -9.92
C GLY A 319 2.81 9.89 -10.80
N ARG A 320 3.09 9.91 -12.12
CA ARG A 320 2.57 8.89 -13.05
C ARG A 320 2.77 7.47 -12.54
N LEU A 321 1.73 6.66 -12.62
CA LEU A 321 1.80 5.22 -12.39
C LEU A 321 2.04 4.51 -13.73
N ASP A 322 3.16 3.81 -13.81
CA ASP A 322 3.59 3.14 -15.03
C ASP A 322 2.91 1.80 -15.23
N ARG A 323 2.24 1.62 -16.39
CA ARG A 323 1.64 0.33 -16.80
C ARG A 323 0.79 -0.29 -15.70
N TRP A 324 -0.20 0.47 -15.25
CA TRP A 324 -0.98 0.13 -14.06
C TRP A 324 -1.68 -1.23 -14.23
N LEU A 325 -2.19 -1.52 -15.43
CA LEU A 325 -2.89 -2.76 -15.74
C LEU A 325 -1.94 -3.96 -15.74
N GLU A 326 -0.77 -3.83 -16.38
CA GLU A 326 0.28 -4.86 -16.39
C GLU A 326 0.79 -5.16 -14.96
N SER A 327 0.93 -4.12 -14.14
CA SER A 327 1.33 -4.25 -12.73
C SER A 327 0.31 -5.04 -11.90
N CYS A 328 -0.94 -5.13 -12.35
CA CYS A 328 -2.00 -5.92 -11.73
C CYS A 328 -2.15 -7.32 -12.33
N ALA A 329 -1.34 -7.76 -13.30
CA ALA A 329 -1.53 -9.06 -13.94
C ALA A 329 -1.39 -10.24 -12.95
N TYR A 330 -0.52 -10.09 -11.95
CA TYR A 330 -0.22 -11.14 -10.98
C TYR A 330 -0.16 -10.59 -9.54
N PRO A 331 -1.30 -10.19 -8.95
CA PRO A 331 -1.29 -9.66 -7.60
C PRO A 331 -0.83 -10.71 -6.59
N ASN A 332 -0.14 -10.24 -5.56
CA ASN A 332 0.28 -11.03 -4.41
C ASN A 332 -0.86 -11.21 -3.40
N LEU A 333 -2.08 -11.33 -3.91
CA LEU A 333 -3.34 -11.54 -3.18
C LEU A 333 -4.19 -12.51 -4.02
N GLY A 334 -4.86 -13.46 -3.39
CA GLY A 334 -5.61 -14.51 -4.08
C GLY A 334 -6.76 -15.09 -3.28
N ALA A 335 -7.41 -16.09 -3.86
CA ALA A 335 -8.51 -16.84 -3.23
C ALA A 335 -8.10 -17.56 -1.93
N SER A 336 -6.81 -17.85 -1.75
CA SER A 336 -6.26 -18.43 -0.52
C SER A 336 -5.80 -17.37 0.51
N GLY A 337 -5.75 -16.09 0.15
CA GLY A 337 -5.19 -15.00 0.98
C GLY A 337 -3.96 -14.35 0.35
N ILE A 338 -3.08 -13.77 1.19
CA ILE A 338 -1.88 -13.05 0.75
C ILE A 338 -0.82 -14.02 0.22
N ARG A 339 -0.01 -13.60 -0.75
CA ARG A 339 0.94 -14.46 -1.48
C ARG A 339 2.33 -13.83 -1.52
N ASP A 340 3.27 -14.57 -2.06
CA ASP A 340 4.65 -14.13 -2.33
C ASP A 340 5.38 -13.62 -1.08
N PHE A 341 5.67 -14.58 -0.20
CA PHE A 341 6.07 -14.31 1.17
C PHE A 341 7.47 -13.66 1.29
N GLU A 342 8.24 -13.59 0.21
CA GLU A 342 9.50 -12.84 0.15
C GLU A 342 9.31 -11.32 0.29
N HIS A 343 8.07 -10.82 0.10
CA HIS A 343 7.73 -9.40 0.23
C HIS A 343 7.19 -9.01 1.61
N PHE A 344 7.35 -9.86 2.62
CA PHE A 344 7.08 -9.46 4.00
C PHE A 344 8.30 -8.83 4.67
N THR A 345 8.06 -7.82 5.50
CA THR A 345 9.07 -7.19 6.36
C THR A 345 8.52 -6.90 7.74
N PHE A 346 9.41 -6.71 8.70
CA PHE A 346 9.04 -6.19 10.02
C PHE A 346 9.02 -4.66 9.99
N TYR A 347 8.00 -4.09 10.61
CA TYR A 347 7.89 -2.65 10.81
C TYR A 347 8.89 -2.16 11.86
N GLU A 348 9.72 -1.19 11.48
CA GLU A 348 10.80 -0.64 12.32
C GLU A 348 10.38 0.47 13.31
N GLY A 349 9.07 0.75 13.44
CA GLY A 349 8.57 1.67 14.47
C GLY A 349 8.53 3.16 14.08
N ARG A 350 8.73 3.53 12.81
CA ARG A 350 8.59 4.92 12.34
C ARG A 350 7.15 5.25 11.95
N PRO A 351 6.39 6.09 12.70
CA PRO A 351 4.93 6.24 12.52
C PRO A 351 4.49 6.55 11.08
N LEU A 352 5.13 7.53 10.44
CA LEU A 352 4.79 7.91 9.06
C LEU A 352 5.07 6.79 8.04
N SER A 353 5.98 5.86 8.34
CA SER A 353 6.21 4.69 7.48
C SER A 353 5.01 3.75 7.51
N LEU A 354 4.36 3.55 8.66
CA LEU A 354 3.18 2.69 8.75
C LEU A 354 2.02 3.25 7.92
N TYR A 355 1.74 4.55 8.04
CA TYR A 355 0.78 5.26 7.18
C TYR A 355 1.08 5.05 5.69
N ARG A 356 2.35 5.13 5.29
CA ARG A 356 2.77 4.88 3.90
C ARG A 356 2.61 3.43 3.46
N TYR A 357 2.86 2.46 4.33
CA TYR A 357 2.63 1.05 4.02
C TYR A 357 1.13 0.75 3.88
N ILE A 358 0.30 1.27 4.79
CA ILE A 358 -1.16 1.18 4.68
C ILE A 358 -1.63 1.77 3.35
N GLY A 359 -1.17 2.97 2.99
CA GLY A 359 -1.54 3.57 1.70
C GLY A 359 -1.08 2.73 0.50
N SER A 360 0.06 2.07 0.60
CA SER A 360 0.53 1.16 -0.46
C SER A 360 -0.39 -0.06 -0.60
N HIS A 361 -0.87 -0.62 0.51
CA HIS A 361 -1.87 -1.69 0.50
C HIS A 361 -3.19 -1.21 -0.14
N ILE A 362 -3.72 -0.06 0.30
CA ILE A 362 -4.99 0.50 -0.18
C ILE A 362 -4.94 0.81 -1.68
N LEU A 363 -3.89 1.50 -2.13
CA LEU A 363 -3.70 1.79 -3.55
C LEU A 363 -3.63 0.51 -4.38
N SER A 364 -2.87 -0.49 -3.91
CA SER A 364 -2.76 -1.78 -4.57
C SER A 364 -4.11 -2.47 -4.72
N LEU A 365 -4.92 -2.49 -3.66
CA LEU A 365 -6.25 -3.08 -3.68
C LEU A 365 -7.17 -2.34 -4.67
N MET A 366 -7.16 -1.00 -4.68
CA MET A 366 -7.97 -0.21 -5.63
C MET A 366 -7.59 -0.48 -7.09
N LEU A 367 -6.29 -0.62 -7.38
CA LEU A 367 -5.81 -0.93 -8.73
C LEU A 367 -6.20 -2.35 -9.16
N VAL A 368 -6.09 -3.33 -8.26
CA VAL A 368 -6.59 -4.69 -8.51
C VAL A 368 -8.10 -4.67 -8.78
N ILE A 369 -8.86 -3.87 -8.04
CA ILE A 369 -10.30 -3.70 -8.27
C ILE A 369 -10.60 -3.16 -9.67
N GLY A 370 -9.92 -2.09 -10.11
CA GLY A 370 -10.11 -1.60 -11.48
C GLY A 370 -9.64 -2.60 -12.54
N SER A 371 -8.60 -3.38 -12.24
CA SER A 371 -8.10 -4.40 -13.17
C SER A 371 -9.08 -5.55 -13.39
N PHE A 372 -9.91 -5.91 -12.40
CA PHE A 372 -10.93 -6.95 -12.53
C PHE A 372 -11.92 -6.66 -13.66
N PHE A 373 -12.33 -5.40 -13.81
CA PHE A 373 -13.21 -4.98 -14.91
C PHE A 373 -12.49 -5.02 -16.26
N ARG A 374 -11.25 -4.53 -16.33
CA ARG A 374 -10.44 -4.60 -17.56
C ARG A 374 -10.14 -6.03 -18.01
N HIS A 375 -10.04 -6.98 -17.09
CA HIS A 375 -9.81 -8.40 -17.41
C HIS A 375 -11.05 -9.14 -17.92
N GLN A 376 -12.24 -8.52 -17.90
CA GLN A 376 -13.42 -9.12 -18.54
C GLN A 376 -13.23 -9.26 -20.06
N ASP A 377 -12.44 -8.37 -20.66
CA ASP A 377 -11.95 -8.45 -22.03
C ASP A 377 -10.47 -8.01 -22.09
N ALA A 378 -9.58 -8.96 -21.79
CA ALA A 378 -8.14 -8.70 -21.63
C ALA A 378 -7.44 -8.24 -22.92
N GLU A 379 -8.03 -8.48 -24.09
CA GLU A 379 -7.48 -8.06 -25.39
C GLU A 379 -7.79 -6.59 -25.71
N ARG A 380 -8.74 -5.98 -24.99
CA ARG A 380 -9.18 -4.60 -25.19
C ARG A 380 -8.25 -3.62 -24.46
N VAL A 381 -7.02 -3.52 -24.96
CA VAL A 381 -5.94 -2.69 -24.40
C VAL A 381 -5.14 -2.02 -25.52
N GLY A 382 -4.72 -0.78 -25.30
CA GLY A 382 -3.79 -0.04 -26.15
C GLY A 382 -4.46 0.94 -27.11
N LEU A 383 -4.02 0.91 -28.37
CA LEU A 383 -4.57 1.73 -29.44
C LEU A 383 -5.34 0.84 -30.43
N ASP A 384 -6.45 1.34 -30.96
CA ASP A 384 -7.22 0.65 -31.99
C ASP A 384 -6.53 0.70 -33.36
N ALA A 385 -7.13 0.06 -34.37
CA ALA A 385 -6.61 0.03 -35.74
C ALA A 385 -6.51 1.42 -36.41
N HIS A 386 -7.13 2.44 -35.83
CA HIS A 386 -7.08 3.84 -36.28
C HIS A 386 -6.11 4.68 -35.44
N GLY A 387 -5.42 4.09 -34.46
CA GLY A 387 -4.52 4.77 -33.54
C GLY A 387 -5.22 5.53 -32.41
N ASN A 388 -6.52 5.33 -32.19
CA ASN A 388 -7.23 5.94 -31.08
C ASN A 388 -7.05 5.12 -29.79
N PRO A 389 -7.05 5.77 -28.62
CA PRO A 389 -7.15 5.07 -27.34
C PRO A 389 -8.33 4.10 -27.31
N VAL A 390 -8.06 2.86 -26.90
CA VAL A 390 -9.11 1.90 -26.62
C VAL A 390 -9.95 2.42 -25.45
N ASP A 391 -11.25 2.60 -25.68
CA ASP A 391 -12.26 2.81 -24.64
C ASP A 391 -12.76 1.43 -24.23
N ALA A 392 -12.87 1.16 -22.94
CA ALA A 392 -13.32 -0.06 -22.29
C ALA A 392 -14.21 0.23 -21.07
N ARG A 393 -14.79 1.44 -20.99
CA ARG A 393 -15.61 1.88 -19.85
C ARG A 393 -16.88 1.06 -19.67
N ASP A 394 -17.42 0.49 -20.74
CA ASP A 394 -18.56 -0.43 -20.71
C ASP A 394 -18.27 -1.75 -19.97
N LEU A 395 -17.00 -2.09 -19.75
CA LEU A 395 -16.65 -3.23 -18.90
C LEU A 395 -16.89 -2.97 -17.41
N PHE A 396 -17.01 -1.70 -17.01
CA PHE A 396 -17.17 -1.32 -15.61
C PHE A 396 -18.65 -1.28 -15.22
N ASP A 397 -19.02 -2.16 -14.30
CA ASP A 397 -20.26 -2.01 -13.54
C ASP A 397 -20.00 -1.02 -12.40
N ARG A 398 -20.62 0.17 -12.50
CA ARG A 398 -20.42 1.28 -11.55
C ARG A 398 -20.79 0.91 -10.13
N ASP A 399 -21.94 0.25 -9.93
CA ASP A 399 -22.48 -0.08 -8.61
C ASP A 399 -21.64 -1.19 -7.95
N LEU A 400 -21.19 -2.16 -8.75
CA LEU A 400 -20.26 -3.19 -8.30
C LEU A 400 -18.91 -2.59 -7.92
N LEU A 401 -18.35 -1.66 -8.70
CA LEU A 401 -17.10 -0.98 -8.38
C LEU A 401 -17.23 -0.21 -7.05
N GLU A 402 -18.29 0.58 -6.90
CA GLU A 402 -18.56 1.36 -5.69
C GLU A 402 -18.69 0.47 -4.44
N SER A 403 -19.53 -0.56 -4.53
CA SER A 403 -19.73 -1.50 -3.41
C SER A 403 -18.45 -2.24 -3.06
N THR A 404 -17.65 -2.66 -4.04
CA THR A 404 -16.37 -3.34 -3.81
C THR A 404 -15.38 -2.44 -3.08
N ILE A 405 -15.27 -1.16 -3.47
CA ILE A 405 -14.42 -0.19 -2.78
C ILE A 405 -14.88 -0.02 -1.32
N LYS A 406 -16.18 0.10 -1.07
CA LYS A 406 -16.74 0.19 0.29
C LYS A 406 -16.43 -1.06 1.14
N TYR A 407 -16.55 -2.26 0.55
CA TYR A 407 -16.19 -3.52 1.23
C TYR A 407 -14.69 -3.64 1.51
N MET A 408 -13.85 -3.14 0.60
CA MET A 408 -12.39 -3.08 0.79
C MET A 408 -12.03 -2.13 1.94
N ILE A 409 -12.58 -0.91 1.95
CA ILE A 409 -12.36 0.08 3.01
C ILE A 409 -12.78 -0.48 4.37
N THR A 410 -13.98 -1.06 4.44
CA THR A 410 -14.52 -1.65 5.67
C THR A 410 -13.68 -2.84 6.13
N GLY A 411 -13.27 -3.72 5.20
CA GLY A 411 -12.39 -4.85 5.48
C GLY A 411 -11.07 -4.40 6.08
N TYR A 412 -10.38 -3.46 5.43
CA TYR A 412 -9.10 -2.92 5.90
C TYR A 412 -9.23 -2.21 7.24
N TYR A 413 -10.19 -1.30 7.39
CA TYR A 413 -10.45 -0.59 8.65
C TYR A 413 -10.74 -1.58 9.78
N SER A 414 -11.56 -2.60 9.52
CA SER A 414 -11.90 -3.61 10.51
C SER A 414 -10.71 -4.43 10.98
N GLY A 415 -9.78 -4.78 10.09
CA GLY A 415 -8.57 -5.49 10.48
C GLY A 415 -7.60 -4.58 11.24
N PHE A 416 -7.46 -3.32 10.82
CA PHE A 416 -6.49 -2.41 11.41
C PHE A 416 -6.95 -1.83 12.75
N VAL A 417 -8.21 -1.41 12.85
CA VAL A 417 -8.79 -0.77 14.04
C VAL A 417 -9.46 -1.81 14.95
N GLY A 418 -9.86 -2.96 14.40
CA GLY A 418 -10.59 -4.00 15.14
C GLY A 418 -12.07 -3.71 15.32
N GLU A 419 -12.67 -2.87 14.46
CA GLU A 419 -14.10 -2.50 14.47
C GLU A 419 -14.71 -2.59 13.08
N ALA A 420 -15.91 -3.15 12.98
CA ALA A 420 -16.58 -3.32 11.69
C ALA A 420 -17.26 -2.05 11.18
N THR A 421 -17.51 -1.06 12.04
CA THR A 421 -18.31 0.12 11.70
C THR A 421 -17.43 1.36 11.57
N ILE A 422 -17.64 2.12 10.51
CA ILE A 422 -17.08 3.46 10.31
C ILE A 422 -18.26 4.43 10.47
N GLU A 423 -18.25 5.24 11.53
CA GLU A 423 -19.39 6.13 11.84
C GLU A 423 -19.59 7.24 10.79
N ASP A 424 -18.52 7.87 10.33
CA ASP A 424 -18.51 8.87 9.24
C ASP A 424 -17.28 8.62 8.37
N LEU A 425 -17.50 8.18 7.13
CA LEU A 425 -16.43 8.01 6.15
C LEU A 425 -16.11 9.38 5.54
N PRO A 426 -14.92 9.96 5.77
CA PRO A 426 -14.53 11.26 5.22
C PRO A 426 -14.10 11.17 3.74
N LEU A 427 -14.75 10.30 2.97
CA LEU A 427 -14.49 10.06 1.55
C LEU A 427 -15.83 9.94 0.83
N ASP A 428 -16.01 10.75 -0.21
CA ASP A 428 -17.06 10.52 -1.18
C ASP A 428 -16.59 9.49 -2.21
N VAL A 429 -17.22 8.32 -2.21
CA VAL A 429 -16.82 7.20 -3.07
C VAL A 429 -17.35 7.37 -4.50
N GLU A 430 -18.49 8.07 -4.68
CA GLU A 430 -19.12 8.19 -6.00
C GLU A 430 -18.23 8.94 -7.01
N PRO A 431 -17.68 10.14 -6.70
CA PRO A 431 -16.78 10.83 -7.62
C PRO A 431 -15.49 10.04 -7.90
N LEU A 432 -14.98 9.29 -6.91
CA LEU A 432 -13.82 8.43 -7.10
C LEU A 432 -14.13 7.33 -8.12
N VAL A 433 -15.28 6.67 -8.00
CA VAL A 433 -15.74 5.61 -8.91
C VAL A 433 -15.86 6.14 -10.33
N ASP A 434 -16.53 7.28 -10.52
CA ASP A 434 -16.70 7.89 -11.83
C ASP A 434 -15.35 8.20 -12.49
N ARG A 435 -14.42 8.79 -11.72
CA ARG A 435 -13.07 9.10 -12.21
C ARG A 435 -12.23 7.84 -12.45
N MET A 436 -12.39 6.79 -11.65
CA MET A 436 -11.75 5.49 -11.90
C MET A 436 -12.22 4.90 -13.22
N ILE A 437 -13.52 4.88 -13.49
CA ILE A 437 -14.07 4.40 -14.77
C ILE A 437 -13.50 5.24 -15.92
N ASP A 438 -13.53 6.56 -15.80
CA ASP A 438 -13.05 7.44 -16.86
C ASP A 438 -11.56 7.27 -17.16
N GLU A 439 -10.70 7.23 -16.15
CA GLU A 439 -9.24 7.17 -16.31
C GLU A 439 -8.70 5.76 -16.54
N MET A 440 -9.27 4.75 -15.88
CA MET A 440 -8.83 3.35 -16.01
C MET A 440 -9.54 2.62 -17.14
N GLY A 441 -10.69 3.13 -17.60
CA GLY A 441 -11.45 2.56 -18.71
C GLY A 441 -11.01 3.04 -20.08
N VAL A 442 -10.17 4.07 -20.21
CA VAL A 442 -9.69 4.56 -21.53
C VAL A 442 -8.18 4.67 -21.55
N ASP A 443 -7.55 4.07 -22.55
CA ASP A 443 -6.08 3.98 -22.67
C ASP A 443 -5.47 5.27 -23.23
N ARG A 444 -5.73 6.41 -22.58
CA ARG A 444 -5.30 7.74 -23.05
C ARG A 444 -3.80 7.93 -22.98
N HIS A 445 -3.15 7.33 -21.98
CA HIS A 445 -1.75 7.54 -21.68
C HIS A 445 -0.95 6.29 -22.08
N MET A 446 -0.49 6.24 -23.32
CA MET A 446 0.24 5.08 -23.86
C MET A 446 1.75 5.29 -23.94
N GLU A 447 2.21 6.52 -23.81
CA GLU A 447 3.57 6.90 -24.18
C GLU A 447 4.60 6.75 -23.04
N GLU A 448 5.74 6.18 -23.40
CA GLU A 448 6.99 6.17 -22.63
C GLU A 448 8.12 6.70 -23.54
N ILE A 449 9.08 7.45 -22.98
CA ILE A 449 10.20 8.00 -23.76
C ILE A 449 11.49 7.26 -23.40
N LEU A 450 12.07 6.56 -24.39
CA LEU A 450 13.43 6.04 -24.32
C LEU A 450 14.41 7.15 -24.65
N ARG A 451 15.02 7.74 -23.61
CA ARG A 451 15.91 8.90 -23.78
C ARG A 451 17.23 8.50 -24.40
N VAL A 452 17.84 9.41 -25.18
CA VAL A 452 19.21 9.24 -25.71
C VAL A 452 20.18 8.78 -24.63
N ALA A 453 20.11 9.37 -23.44
CA ALA A 453 20.98 8.98 -22.34
C ALA A 453 20.81 7.51 -21.93
N ASP A 454 19.59 6.97 -21.95
CA ASP A 454 19.31 5.55 -21.63
C ASP A 454 19.83 4.64 -22.75
N GLN A 455 19.65 5.05 -24.00
CA GLN A 455 20.14 4.34 -25.18
C GLN A 455 21.67 4.17 -25.14
N MET A 456 22.42 5.17 -24.65
CA MET A 456 23.88 5.12 -24.55
C MET A 456 24.41 4.07 -23.54
N HIS A 457 23.55 3.50 -22.70
CA HIS A 457 23.91 2.39 -21.80
C HIS A 457 23.65 1.02 -22.41
N MET A 458 23.05 0.95 -23.59
CA MET A 458 22.73 -0.28 -24.31
C MET A 458 23.77 -0.51 -25.41
N SER A 459 24.17 -1.76 -25.64
CA SER A 459 24.80 -2.19 -26.91
C SER A 459 23.79 -2.11 -28.07
N ASP A 460 24.28 -2.22 -29.32
CA ASP A 460 23.39 -2.14 -30.49
C ASP A 460 22.39 -3.31 -30.50
N ALA A 461 22.86 -4.51 -30.16
CA ALA A 461 22.01 -5.68 -30.01
C ALA A 461 20.97 -5.53 -28.88
N GLU A 462 21.35 -4.95 -27.74
CA GLU A 462 20.40 -4.67 -26.66
C GLU A 462 19.36 -3.62 -27.07
N PHE A 463 19.77 -2.59 -27.81
CA PHE A 463 18.87 -1.55 -28.31
C PHE A 463 17.85 -2.10 -29.32
N GLU A 464 18.30 -2.87 -30.31
CA GLU A 464 17.42 -3.54 -31.28
C GLU A 464 16.45 -4.50 -30.58
N ALA A 465 16.95 -5.38 -29.70
CA ALA A 465 16.11 -6.30 -28.94
C ALA A 465 15.10 -5.56 -28.07
N PHE A 466 15.52 -4.45 -27.43
CA PHE A 466 14.65 -3.62 -26.60
C PHE A 466 13.49 -3.02 -27.41
N LEU A 467 13.76 -2.51 -28.62
CA LEU A 467 12.72 -1.97 -29.50
C LEU A 467 11.77 -3.07 -30.01
N GLN A 468 12.30 -4.23 -30.40
CA GLN A 468 11.48 -5.36 -30.87
C GLN A 468 10.49 -5.83 -29.80
N ILE A 469 10.95 -5.99 -28.55
CA ILE A 469 10.10 -6.39 -27.41
C ILE A 469 8.97 -5.37 -27.16
N ARG A 470 9.16 -4.11 -27.56
CA ARG A 470 8.18 -3.02 -27.40
C ARG A 470 7.35 -2.75 -28.64
N GLY A 471 7.32 -3.71 -29.59
CA GLY A 471 6.41 -3.70 -30.72
C GLY A 471 6.94 -3.01 -31.98
N PHE A 472 8.20 -2.59 -32.02
CA PHE A 472 8.79 -2.08 -33.27
C PHE A 472 9.11 -3.24 -34.19
N SER A 473 8.58 -3.22 -35.41
CA SER A 473 8.96 -4.18 -36.44
C SER A 473 10.39 -3.90 -36.93
N PRO A 474 11.06 -4.87 -37.59
CA PRO A 474 12.37 -4.63 -38.20
C PRO A 474 12.37 -3.43 -39.15
N ASN A 475 11.26 -3.21 -39.87
CA ASN A 475 11.11 -2.08 -40.78
C ASN A 475 11.02 -0.74 -40.03
N ASP A 476 10.33 -0.70 -38.88
CA ASP A 476 10.24 0.52 -38.05
C ASP A 476 11.59 0.92 -37.44
N GLN A 477 12.55 -0.03 -37.39
CA GLN A 477 13.87 0.16 -36.80
C GLN A 477 14.93 0.63 -37.81
N GLU A 478 14.71 0.46 -39.12
CA GLU A 478 15.71 0.79 -40.15
C GLU A 478 16.17 2.26 -40.07
N ASP A 479 15.27 3.17 -39.66
CA ASP A 479 15.51 4.61 -39.55
C ASP A 479 15.83 5.07 -38.11
N LEU A 480 16.00 4.15 -37.15
CA LEU A 480 16.28 4.48 -35.75
C LEU A 480 17.75 4.26 -35.40
N ILE A 481 18.50 5.35 -35.23
CA ILE A 481 19.90 5.30 -34.83
C ILE A 481 20.01 5.51 -33.31
N ARG A 482 20.63 4.54 -32.62
CA ARG A 482 20.89 4.59 -31.18
C ARG A 482 21.66 5.87 -30.82
N GLY A 483 21.13 6.62 -29.86
CA GLY A 483 21.76 7.81 -29.30
C GLY A 483 21.58 9.09 -30.12
N GLU A 484 20.86 9.05 -31.25
CA GLU A 484 20.61 10.24 -32.07
C GLU A 484 19.50 11.12 -31.50
N ARG A 485 18.39 10.50 -31.09
CA ARG A 485 17.19 11.20 -30.60
C ARG A 485 16.41 10.34 -29.60
N ASP A 486 15.58 10.99 -28.81
CA ASP A 486 14.61 10.32 -27.95
C ASP A 486 13.58 9.55 -28.80
N ILE A 487 13.16 8.38 -28.33
CA ILE A 487 12.21 7.51 -29.03
C ILE A 487 10.95 7.34 -28.19
N THR A 488 9.79 7.64 -28.76
CA THR A 488 8.49 7.39 -28.13
C THR A 488 8.12 5.92 -28.30
N LEU A 489 7.85 5.25 -27.19
CA LEU A 489 7.37 3.88 -27.10
C LEU A 489 5.90 3.89 -26.67
N PHE A 490 5.09 2.99 -27.22
CA PHE A 490 3.70 2.82 -26.82
C PHE A 490 3.57 1.60 -25.92
N THR A 491 3.57 1.81 -24.60
CA THR A 491 3.70 0.73 -23.62
C THR A 491 2.73 0.77 -22.46
N GLY A 492 1.82 1.75 -22.47
CA GLY A 492 0.75 1.84 -21.49
C GLY A 492 -0.25 0.68 -21.55
N PRO A 493 -1.39 0.81 -20.86
CA PRO A 493 -1.90 2.06 -20.30
C PRO A 493 -1.17 2.49 -19.00
N HIS A 494 -0.78 3.76 -18.96
CA HIS A 494 -0.30 4.46 -17.76
C HIS A 494 -1.44 5.25 -17.10
N LEU A 495 -1.27 5.67 -15.85
CA LEU A 495 -2.12 6.70 -15.25
C LEU A 495 -1.32 8.00 -15.14
N GLY A 496 -1.49 8.88 -16.13
CA GLY A 496 -0.73 10.12 -16.32
C GLY A 496 0.27 10.07 -17.49
N ASN A 497 0.62 11.23 -18.04
CA ASN A 497 1.62 11.34 -19.12
C ASN A 497 3.05 11.25 -18.58
N PHE A 498 4.00 11.06 -19.49
CA PHE A 498 5.42 11.10 -19.16
C PHE A 498 5.82 12.43 -18.49
N ASN A 499 6.51 12.34 -17.35
CA ASN A 499 6.87 13.47 -16.47
C ASN A 499 5.71 14.25 -15.84
N ASP A 500 4.47 13.79 -15.95
CA ASP A 500 3.31 14.42 -15.29
C ASP A 500 2.95 13.73 -13.96
N THR A 501 2.01 14.35 -13.24
CA THR A 501 1.31 13.73 -12.11
C THR A 501 0.37 12.62 -12.61
N ILE A 502 -0.09 11.79 -11.68
CA ILE A 502 -1.15 10.81 -11.97
C ILE A 502 -2.39 11.51 -12.56
N SER A 503 -3.02 10.91 -13.60
CA SER A 503 -4.25 11.45 -14.22
C SER A 503 -5.50 11.23 -13.35
N LEU A 504 -5.37 10.41 -12.31
CA LEU A 504 -6.41 10.08 -11.33
C LEU A 504 -5.97 10.51 -9.92
N PRO A 505 -5.89 11.83 -9.63
CA PRO A 505 -5.49 12.33 -8.32
C PRO A 505 -6.47 11.92 -7.20
N GLU A 506 -7.75 11.68 -7.53
CA GLU A 506 -8.78 11.22 -6.60
C GLU A 506 -8.39 9.89 -5.94
N LEU A 507 -7.70 9.00 -6.67
CA LEU A 507 -7.16 7.74 -6.12
C LEU A 507 -6.10 7.99 -5.05
N THR A 508 -5.26 9.01 -5.24
CA THR A 508 -4.23 9.40 -4.26
C THR A 508 -4.89 9.99 -3.01
N SER A 509 -5.81 10.94 -3.18
CA SER A 509 -6.56 11.54 -2.07
C SER A 509 -7.36 10.50 -1.29
N ALA A 510 -8.00 9.55 -1.97
CA ALA A 510 -8.71 8.45 -1.31
C ALA A 510 -7.77 7.56 -0.51
N THR A 511 -6.60 7.22 -1.06
CA THR A 511 -5.55 6.45 -0.37
C THR A 511 -5.07 7.18 0.89
N GLU A 512 -4.81 8.49 0.78
CA GLU A 512 -4.43 9.35 1.90
C GLU A 512 -5.51 9.35 3.00
N THR A 513 -6.77 9.56 2.62
CA THR A 513 -7.93 9.60 3.51
C THR A 513 -8.11 8.28 4.25
N ILE A 514 -8.14 7.15 3.54
CA ILE A 514 -8.39 5.83 4.15
C ILE A 514 -7.25 5.45 5.09
N SER A 515 -6.01 5.75 4.71
CA SER A 515 -4.84 5.48 5.56
C SER A 515 -4.87 6.33 6.83
N ALA A 516 -5.21 7.61 6.71
CA ALA A 516 -5.35 8.52 7.85
C ALA A 516 -6.50 8.10 8.77
N LEU A 517 -7.64 7.71 8.20
CA LEU A 517 -8.80 7.18 8.93
C LEU A 517 -8.43 5.93 9.76
N CYS A 518 -7.68 4.99 9.18
CA CYS A 518 -7.22 3.79 9.89
C CYS A 518 -6.31 4.15 11.08
N MET A 519 -5.36 5.07 10.87
CA MET A 519 -4.45 5.52 11.93
C MET A 519 -5.20 6.25 13.04
N ALA A 520 -6.11 7.17 12.68
CA ALA A 520 -6.91 7.94 13.63
C ALA A 520 -7.88 7.05 14.43
N GLY A 521 -8.60 6.14 13.76
CA GLY A 521 -9.54 5.22 14.41
C GLY A 521 -8.84 4.31 15.41
N ARG A 522 -7.69 3.73 15.03
CA ARG A 522 -6.90 2.91 15.94
C ARG A 522 -6.36 3.71 17.12
N TYR A 523 -5.81 4.90 16.87
CA TYR A 523 -5.32 5.79 17.92
C TYR A 523 -6.42 6.13 18.93
N TRP A 524 -7.60 6.50 18.44
CA TRP A 524 -8.75 6.86 19.28
C TRP A 524 -9.14 5.71 20.20
N LYS A 525 -9.32 4.52 19.63
CA LYS A 525 -9.66 3.30 20.39
C LYS A 525 -8.64 2.95 21.47
N GLU A 526 -7.35 3.03 21.14
CA GLU A 526 -6.26 2.66 22.04
C GLU A 526 -6.05 3.61 23.22
N ASN A 527 -6.54 4.86 23.12
CA ASN A 527 -6.22 5.92 24.07
C ASN A 527 -7.45 6.60 24.71
N HIS A 528 -8.66 6.45 24.15
CA HIS A 528 -9.84 7.20 24.60
C HIS A 528 -11.08 6.33 24.86
N GLU A 529 -11.20 5.14 24.25
CA GLU A 529 -12.34 4.23 24.49
C GLU A 529 -12.10 3.24 25.63
N SER A 530 -10.84 3.02 26.00
CA SER A 530 -10.47 2.09 27.09
C SER A 530 -10.87 2.61 28.49
N ASP A 531 -11.12 3.91 28.66
CA ASP A 531 -11.52 4.52 29.94
C ASP A 531 -13.04 4.47 30.20
N ALA A 532 -13.87 4.20 29.19
CA ALA A 532 -15.31 4.07 29.37
C ALA A 532 -15.71 2.78 30.13
N LEU A 533 -14.89 1.73 30.03
CA LEU A 533 -15.15 0.43 30.67
C LEU A 533 -14.52 0.30 32.08
N SER A 534 -13.46 1.05 32.38
CA SER A 534 -12.85 1.07 33.73
C SER A 534 -13.70 1.83 34.75
N GLY A 535 -14.47 2.84 34.31
CA GLY A 535 -15.41 3.58 35.16
C GLY A 535 -16.62 2.79 35.67
N ILE A 536 -17.04 1.74 34.94
CA ILE A 536 -18.21 0.91 35.29
C ILE A 536 -17.85 -0.16 36.35
N PHE A 537 -16.60 -0.62 36.39
CA PHE A 537 -16.15 -1.60 37.39
C PHE A 537 -15.70 -0.98 38.73
N SER A 538 -15.42 0.33 38.80
CA SER A 538 -15.12 0.99 40.08
C SER A 538 -16.37 1.45 40.85
N ALA A 539 -17.48 1.74 40.14
CA ALA A 539 -18.73 2.17 40.75
C ALA A 539 -19.58 1.03 41.36
N SER A 540 -19.23 -0.24 41.09
CA SER A 540 -19.97 -1.42 41.56
C SER A 540 -19.41 -2.06 42.83
N GLN A 541 -18.29 -1.56 43.40
CA GLN A 541 -17.71 -2.08 44.65
C GLN A 541 -18.02 -1.25 45.92
N SER A 542 -18.75 -0.14 45.82
CA SER A 542 -19.04 0.74 46.97
C SER A 542 -20.48 0.66 47.53
N ALA A 543 -21.30 -0.31 47.12
CA ALA A 543 -22.64 -0.52 47.66
C ALA A 543 -22.73 -1.79 48.53
N SER A 544 -22.09 -1.77 49.71
CA SER A 544 -22.43 -2.70 50.78
C SER A 544 -23.70 -2.23 51.49
N VAL A 545 -24.83 -2.89 51.23
CA VAL A 545 -26.06 -2.71 52.03
C VAL A 545 -26.31 -3.97 52.84
N ALA A 546 -26.30 -3.79 54.15
CA ALA A 546 -26.56 -4.77 55.18
C ALA A 546 -28.00 -5.29 55.13
N PHE A 547 -28.18 -6.60 55.34
CA PHE A 547 -29.48 -7.21 55.61
C PHE A 547 -29.75 -7.19 57.13
N PRO A 548 -30.92 -6.71 57.60
CA PRO A 548 -31.41 -7.02 58.93
C PRO A 548 -32.25 -8.32 58.92
N LYS A 549 -32.28 -8.95 60.09
CA LYS A 549 -32.86 -10.26 60.43
C LYS A 549 -34.35 -10.43 60.11
#